data_AF-A0A081CQT1-F1
#
_entry.id   AF-A0A081CQT1-F1
#
_cell.length_a   1.000
_cell.length_b   1.000
_cell.length_c   1.000
_cell.angle_alpha   90.00
_cell.angle_beta   90.00
_cell.angle_gamma   90.00
#
_symmetry.space_group_name_H-M   'P 1'
#
loop_
_entity.id
_entity.type
_entity.pdbx_description
1 polymer ?
#
loop_
_entity_poly.entity_id
_entity_poly.type
_entity_poly.pdbx_seq_one_letter_code
_entity_poly.pdbx_strand_id
1 'polypeptide(L)'
;MPNIAQHELSLSRIINAPAEKVFQAWTDPDLLVQWWAPVPYRTSQAFIELRPGGSFNTTMHAPTGEVYENFGVFLDVVPNQRLIFTDAFRAGWVPGDRPFMTGHITFEDAGSGTTKYTARAQHWTAEDKLTHEEMGFHEGWNAAAEQMEALLQRP
;
A
#
# COMPACT_ATOMS: atom_id res chain seq x y z
N MET A 1 17.35 3.69 -21.06
CA MET A 1 16.13 3.58 -20.23
C MET A 1 16.58 3.28 -18.81
N PRO A 2 16.02 3.91 -17.76
CA PRO A 2 16.40 3.58 -16.38
C PRO A 2 16.12 2.09 -16.11
N ASN A 3 17.03 1.41 -15.43
CA ASN A 3 16.85 0.01 -15.05
C ASN A 3 15.91 -0.04 -13.84
N ILE A 4 14.61 -0.03 -14.11
CA ILE A 4 13.52 -0.02 -13.12
C ILE A 4 13.71 -1.16 -12.08
N ALA A 5 14.27 -2.30 -12.49
CA ALA A 5 14.52 -3.45 -11.62
C ALA A 5 15.52 -3.17 -10.48
N GLN A 6 16.38 -2.16 -10.57
CA GLN A 6 17.32 -1.83 -9.50
C GLN A 6 16.64 -1.18 -8.28
N HIS A 7 15.49 -0.54 -8.47
CA HIS A 7 14.79 0.20 -7.42
C HIS A 7 13.42 -0.40 -7.08
N GLU A 8 13.01 -1.46 -7.76
CA GLU A 8 11.67 -2.04 -7.60
C GLU A 8 11.68 -3.30 -6.76
N LEU A 9 10.70 -3.38 -5.85
CA LEU A 9 10.18 -4.64 -5.32
C LEU A 9 8.74 -4.82 -5.80
N SER A 10 8.33 -6.05 -6.08
CA SER A 10 6.97 -6.33 -6.57
C SER A 10 6.40 -7.62 -6.01
N LEU A 11 5.07 -7.62 -5.90
CA LEU A 11 4.25 -8.78 -5.53
C LEU A 11 2.97 -8.77 -6.37
N SER A 12 2.61 -9.91 -6.95
CA SER A 12 1.32 -10.11 -7.62
C SER A 12 0.62 -11.36 -7.07
N ARG A 13 -0.69 -11.28 -6.87
CA ARG A 13 -1.54 -12.41 -6.48
C ARG A 13 -2.96 -12.27 -6.99
N ILE A 14 -3.69 -13.38 -7.03
CA ILE A 14 -5.14 -13.36 -7.22
C ILE A 14 -5.81 -13.16 -5.86
N ILE A 15 -6.73 -12.22 -5.79
CA ILE A 15 -7.60 -11.96 -4.63
C ILE A 15 -9.01 -12.42 -5.03
N ASN A 16 -9.65 -13.24 -4.20
CA ASN A 16 -10.99 -13.77 -4.43
C ASN A 16 -12.10 -12.74 -4.16
N ALA A 17 -11.96 -11.53 -4.70
CA ALA A 17 -12.93 -10.46 -4.62
C ALA A 17 -12.88 -9.61 -5.90
N PRO A 18 -14.00 -8.96 -6.29
CA PRO A 18 -14.03 -8.06 -7.43
C PRO A 18 -13.21 -6.80 -7.16
N ALA A 19 -12.67 -6.18 -8.21
CA ALA A 19 -11.75 -5.05 -8.10
C ALA A 19 -12.32 -3.88 -7.31
N GLU A 20 -13.65 -3.68 -7.36
CA GLU A 20 -14.37 -2.69 -6.57
C GLU A 20 -14.18 -2.90 -5.06
N LYS A 21 -14.30 -4.13 -4.58
CA LYS A 21 -14.10 -4.45 -3.16
C LYS A 21 -12.64 -4.28 -2.75
N VAL A 22 -11.70 -4.69 -3.61
CA VAL A 22 -10.27 -4.53 -3.33
C VAL A 22 -9.87 -3.06 -3.30
N PHE A 23 -10.41 -2.26 -4.22
CA PHE A 23 -10.21 -0.80 -4.24
C PHE A 23 -10.83 -0.14 -3.01
N GLN A 24 -12.04 -0.56 -2.60
CA GLN A 24 -12.66 -0.07 -1.38
C GLN A 24 -11.81 -0.36 -0.13
N ALA A 25 -11.25 -1.57 -0.01
CA ALA A 25 -10.36 -1.93 1.10
C ALA A 25 -9.12 -1.01 1.22
N TRP A 26 -8.65 -0.46 0.11
CA TRP A 26 -7.56 0.52 0.07
C TRP A 26 -7.97 1.95 0.40
N THR A 27 -9.22 2.32 0.12
CA THR A 27 -9.66 3.71 0.05
C THR A 27 -10.65 4.11 1.14
N ASP A 28 -11.24 3.12 1.82
CA ASP A 28 -12.01 3.31 3.04
C ASP A 28 -11.07 3.22 4.26
N PRO A 29 -10.91 4.31 5.03
CA PRO A 29 -10.08 4.31 6.23
C PRO A 29 -10.45 3.23 7.24
N ASP A 30 -11.75 2.94 7.41
CA ASP A 30 -12.23 1.98 8.40
C ASP A 30 -11.93 0.55 7.99
N LEU A 31 -11.84 0.26 6.68
CA LEU A 31 -11.35 -1.01 6.18
C LEU A 31 -9.83 -1.09 6.23
N LEU A 32 -9.13 -0.02 5.83
CA LEU A 32 -7.68 -0.01 5.73
C LEU A 32 -7.00 -0.34 7.07
N VAL A 33 -7.50 0.23 8.18
CA VAL A 33 -6.94 -0.02 9.52
C VAL A 33 -6.99 -1.50 9.94
N GLN A 34 -7.85 -2.31 9.31
CA GLN A 34 -8.04 -3.71 9.68
C GLN A 34 -7.03 -4.67 9.04
N TRP A 35 -6.33 -4.27 7.97
CA TRP A 35 -5.48 -5.19 7.21
C TRP A 35 -4.11 -4.63 6.81
N TRP A 36 -3.94 -3.30 6.76
CA TRP A 36 -2.75 -2.67 6.18
C TRP A 36 -1.43 -3.07 6.87
N ALA A 37 -1.43 -3.11 8.20
CA ALA A 37 -0.29 -3.60 8.97
C ALA A 37 -0.36 -5.13 9.07
N PRO A 38 0.68 -5.87 8.65
CA PRO A 38 0.72 -7.31 8.87
C PRO A 38 0.90 -7.61 10.36
N VAL A 39 0.11 -8.54 10.90
CA VAL A 39 0.27 -9.05 12.27
C VAL A 39 1.72 -9.55 12.44
N PRO A 40 2.41 -9.22 13.56
CA PRO A 40 1.88 -8.65 14.81
C PRO A 40 1.82 -7.11 14.89
N TYR A 41 2.15 -6.38 13.82
CA TYR A 41 1.90 -4.94 13.77
C TYR A 41 0.40 -4.66 13.67
N ARG A 42 -0.02 -3.46 14.07
CA ARG A 42 -1.42 -3.01 13.90
C ARG A 42 -1.47 -1.61 13.32
N THR A 43 -2.45 -1.33 12.47
CA THR A 43 -2.82 0.02 12.08
C THR A 43 -3.91 0.52 13.03
N SER A 44 -3.69 1.67 13.64
CA SER A 44 -4.65 2.26 14.59
C SER A 44 -5.48 3.39 13.99
N GLN A 45 -4.94 4.06 12.98
CA GLN A 45 -5.55 5.22 12.34
C GLN A 45 -5.17 5.23 10.86
N ALA A 46 -6.11 5.68 10.05
CA ALA A 46 -5.92 5.98 8.63
C ALA A 46 -6.64 7.30 8.32
N PHE A 47 -6.02 8.14 7.50
CA PHE A 47 -6.63 9.35 6.97
C PHE A 47 -6.39 9.40 5.46
N ILE A 48 -7.48 9.44 4.69
CA ILE A 48 -7.47 9.30 3.24
C ILE A 48 -8.25 10.46 2.63
N GLU A 49 -7.60 11.22 1.76
CA GLU A 49 -8.26 12.13 0.83
C GLU A 49 -8.07 11.57 -0.58
N LEU A 50 -9.09 10.89 -1.10
CA LEU A 50 -8.99 10.10 -2.32
C LEU A 50 -8.98 10.96 -3.61
N ARG A 51 -7.86 11.65 -3.84
CA ARG A 51 -7.57 12.46 -5.03
C ARG A 51 -6.06 12.68 -5.15
N PRO A 52 -5.52 12.96 -6.35
CA PRO A 52 -4.13 13.41 -6.48
C PRO A 52 -3.81 14.60 -5.56
N GLY A 53 -2.68 14.50 -4.86
CA GLY A 53 -2.21 15.46 -3.85
C GLY A 53 -2.98 15.43 -2.53
N GLY A 54 -3.96 14.53 -2.38
CA GLY A 54 -4.68 14.28 -1.13
C GLY A 54 -3.90 13.34 -0.21
N SER A 55 -4.09 13.50 1.10
CA SER A 55 -3.40 12.73 2.14
C SER A 55 -3.64 11.22 2.01
N PHE A 56 -2.57 10.44 2.25
CA PHE A 56 -2.65 9.04 2.60
C PHE A 56 -1.76 8.80 3.83
N ASN A 57 -2.35 8.97 5.02
CA ASN A 57 -1.62 8.87 6.28
C ASN A 57 -2.09 7.65 7.07
N THR A 58 -1.16 6.97 7.72
CA THR A 58 -1.46 5.83 8.60
C THR A 58 -0.61 5.87 9.87
N THR A 59 -1.17 5.39 10.97
CA THR A 59 -0.45 5.24 12.25
C THR A 59 -0.36 3.77 12.62
N MET A 60 0.84 3.21 12.56
CA MET A 60 1.13 1.80 12.84
C MET A 60 1.81 1.64 14.19
N HIS A 61 1.55 0.52 14.87
CA HIS A 61 2.17 0.18 16.15
C HIS A 61 2.92 -1.14 16.01
N ALA A 62 4.18 -1.15 16.47
CA ALA A 62 4.96 -2.38 16.62
C ALA A 62 4.49 -3.18 17.85
N PRO A 63 4.76 -4.49 17.87
CA PRO A 63 4.54 -5.34 19.05
C PRO A 63 5.35 -4.88 20.26
N THR A 64 6.51 -4.26 20.02
CA THR A 64 7.44 -3.73 21.01
C THR A 64 7.01 -2.37 21.59
N GLY A 65 5.95 -1.76 21.04
CA GLY A 65 5.32 -0.54 21.55
C GLY A 65 5.68 0.73 20.79
N GLU A 66 6.61 0.68 19.83
CA GLU A 66 6.92 1.79 18.95
C GLU A 66 5.72 2.16 18.08
N VAL A 67 5.60 3.46 17.82
CA VAL A 67 4.55 4.03 16.97
C VAL A 67 5.21 4.67 15.75
N TYR A 68 4.71 4.30 14.58
CA TYR A 68 5.17 4.81 13.28
C TYR A 68 4.03 5.61 12.64
N GLU A 69 4.24 6.92 12.52
CA GLU A 69 3.37 7.81 11.76
C GLU A 69 3.89 7.90 10.32
N ASN A 70 3.15 7.31 9.39
CA ASN A 70 3.45 7.35 7.97
C ASN A 70 2.61 8.43 7.32
N PHE A 71 3.28 9.37 6.67
CA PHE A 71 2.65 10.45 5.92
C PHE A 71 2.90 10.28 4.44
N GLY A 72 1.91 10.61 3.63
CA GLY A 72 2.05 10.52 2.18
C GLY A 72 0.90 11.19 1.45
N VAL A 73 0.94 11.08 0.13
CA VAL A 73 -0.11 11.54 -0.77
C VAL A 73 -0.41 10.51 -1.85
N PHE A 74 -1.63 10.54 -2.39
CA PHE A 74 -1.90 9.93 -3.68
C PHE A 74 -1.30 10.77 -4.81
N LEU A 75 -0.60 10.13 -5.73
CA LEU A 75 -0.14 10.71 -6.99
C LEU A 75 -1.17 10.52 -8.11
N ASP A 76 -1.84 9.37 -8.12
CA ASP A 76 -2.85 9.01 -9.12
C ASP A 76 -3.91 8.09 -8.51
N VAL A 77 -5.16 8.29 -8.91
CA VAL A 77 -6.32 7.52 -8.44
C VAL A 77 -7.20 7.22 -9.64
N VAL A 78 -7.22 5.96 -10.06
CA VAL A 78 -8.14 5.45 -11.08
C VAL A 78 -9.04 4.42 -10.42
N PRO A 79 -10.32 4.75 -10.17
CA PRO A 79 -11.26 3.86 -9.48
C PRO A 79 -11.22 2.42 -10.02
N ASN A 80 -11.09 1.46 -9.09
CA ASN A 80 -11.10 0.02 -9.35
C ASN A 80 -10.00 -0.48 -10.30
N GLN A 81 -8.98 0.33 -10.61
CA GLN A 81 -7.92 -0.03 -11.56
C GLN A 81 -6.52 0.26 -11.02
N ARG A 82 -6.31 1.44 -10.42
CA ARG A 82 -4.97 1.87 -10.01
C ARG A 82 -4.99 2.88 -8.86
N LEU A 83 -4.05 2.70 -7.93
CA LEU A 83 -3.65 3.72 -6.96
C LEU A 83 -2.14 3.89 -7.04
N ILE A 84 -1.68 5.13 -7.09
CA ILE A 84 -0.26 5.47 -6.93
C ILE A 84 -0.16 6.40 -5.72
N PHE A 85 0.73 6.09 -4.78
CA PHE A 85 0.98 6.92 -3.60
C PHE A 85 2.47 7.03 -3.31
N THR A 86 2.87 8.03 -2.53
CA THR A 86 4.26 8.23 -2.11
C THR A 86 4.34 8.91 -0.76
N ASP A 87 5.43 8.67 -0.04
CA ASP A 87 5.84 9.38 1.18
C ASP A 87 6.71 10.62 0.90
N ALA A 88 7.05 10.89 -0.37
CA ALA A 88 7.90 12.00 -0.75
C ALA A 88 7.25 13.38 -0.54
N PHE A 89 5.94 13.42 -0.36
CA PHE A 89 5.17 14.64 -0.12
C PHE A 89 4.13 14.44 0.97
N ARG A 90 3.80 15.52 1.65
CA ARG A 90 2.57 15.70 2.42
C ARG A 90 1.52 16.39 1.54
N ALA A 91 0.27 16.40 2.01
CA ALA A 91 -0.85 17.00 1.29
C ALA A 91 -0.56 18.43 0.79
N GLY A 92 -1.04 18.74 -0.41
CA GLY A 92 -0.76 20.02 -1.05
C GLY A 92 0.65 20.14 -1.65
N TRP A 93 1.33 19.01 -1.89
CA TRP A 93 2.67 18.95 -2.51
C TRP A 93 3.77 19.57 -1.67
N VAL A 94 3.58 19.59 -0.35
CA VAL A 94 4.63 19.99 0.59
C VAL A 94 5.67 18.86 0.64
N PRO A 95 6.97 19.13 0.42
CA PRO A 95 8.00 18.10 0.49
C PRO A 95 7.97 17.35 1.83
N GLY A 96 8.10 16.02 1.77
CA GLY A 96 8.27 15.16 2.93
C GLY A 96 9.71 15.17 3.43
N ASP A 97 9.90 14.74 4.68
CA ASP A 97 11.21 14.79 5.34
C ASP A 97 12.15 13.66 4.89
N ARG A 98 11.59 12.49 4.57
CA ARG A 98 12.32 11.27 4.21
C ARG A 98 11.55 10.50 3.13
N PRO A 99 11.69 10.85 1.83
CA PRO A 99 11.15 10.05 0.75
C PRO A 99 11.80 8.68 0.76
N PHE A 100 11.00 7.62 0.83
CA PHE A 100 11.47 6.24 0.82
C PHE A 100 10.95 5.50 -0.41
N MET A 101 9.66 5.64 -0.74
CA MET A 101 9.11 4.96 -1.92
C MET A 101 7.91 5.64 -2.60
N THR A 102 7.64 5.17 -3.82
CA THR A 102 6.36 5.31 -4.52
C THR A 102 5.72 3.94 -4.67
N GLY A 103 4.54 3.74 -4.07
CA GLY A 103 3.73 2.54 -4.22
C GLY A 103 2.85 2.61 -5.46
N HIS A 104 2.87 1.57 -6.30
CA HIS A 104 1.99 1.39 -7.44
C HIS A 104 1.13 0.15 -7.23
N ILE A 105 -0.16 0.38 -7.01
CA ILE A 105 -1.15 -0.67 -6.78
C ILE A 105 -2.04 -0.76 -8.01
N THR A 106 -2.18 -1.95 -8.57
CA THR A 106 -3.10 -2.19 -9.70
C THR A 106 -4.08 -3.31 -9.38
N PHE A 107 -5.28 -3.13 -9.90
CA PHE A 107 -6.40 -4.05 -9.79
C PHE A 107 -6.83 -4.41 -11.21
N GLU A 108 -6.49 -5.63 -11.64
CA GLU A 108 -6.86 -6.14 -12.96
C GLU A 108 -7.93 -7.23 -12.79
N ASP A 109 -8.97 -7.23 -13.63
CA ASP A 109 -9.95 -8.33 -13.63
C ASP A 109 -9.26 -9.64 -14.01
N ALA A 110 -9.38 -10.65 -13.16
CA ALA A 110 -8.84 -11.99 -13.39
C ALA A 110 -9.94 -13.01 -13.75
N GLY A 111 -11.17 -12.55 -13.98
CA GLY A 111 -12.33 -13.37 -14.26
C GLY A 111 -12.98 -13.93 -13.00
N SER A 112 -14.21 -14.44 -13.15
CA SER A 112 -14.97 -15.10 -12.07
C SER A 112 -15.15 -14.27 -10.81
N GLY A 113 -15.18 -12.94 -10.94
CA GLY A 113 -15.29 -12.02 -9.79
C GLY A 113 -14.02 -11.94 -8.94
N THR A 114 -12.86 -12.32 -9.49
CA THR A 114 -11.55 -12.23 -8.82
C THR A 114 -10.70 -11.12 -9.42
N THR A 115 -9.69 -10.67 -8.66
CA THR A 115 -8.81 -9.56 -9.05
C THR A 115 -7.36 -10.03 -9.03
N LYS A 116 -6.64 -9.82 -10.12
CA LYS A 116 -5.18 -9.83 -10.10
C LYS A 116 -4.70 -8.53 -9.48
N TYR A 117 -4.30 -8.63 -8.22
CA TYR A 117 -3.74 -7.56 -7.42
C TYR A 117 -2.22 -7.53 -7.61
N THR A 118 -1.66 -6.37 -7.95
CA THR A 118 -0.21 -6.18 -8.02
C THR A 118 0.19 -4.96 -7.20
N ALA A 119 1.16 -5.14 -6.30
CA ALA A 119 1.82 -4.08 -5.57
C ALA A 119 3.28 -3.97 -6.02
N ARG A 120 3.70 -2.75 -6.38
CA ARG A 120 5.10 -2.44 -6.68
C ARG A 120 5.55 -1.28 -5.81
N ALA A 121 6.69 -1.45 -5.14
CA ALA A 121 7.37 -0.40 -4.39
C ALA A 121 8.58 0.06 -5.20
N GLN A 122 8.54 1.30 -5.68
CA GLN A 122 9.65 1.98 -6.35
C GLN A 122 10.41 2.82 -5.32
N HIS A 123 11.66 2.50 -5.06
CA HIS A 123 12.46 3.15 -4.02
C HIS A 123 13.29 4.31 -4.57
N TRP A 124 13.65 5.23 -3.69
CA TRP A 124 14.47 6.39 -4.05
C TRP A 124 15.90 6.00 -4.44
N THR A 125 16.46 5.02 -3.73
CA THR A 125 17.79 4.48 -3.98
C THR A 125 17.78 2.94 -4.02
N ALA A 126 18.83 2.35 -4.60
CA ALA A 126 19.03 0.90 -4.55
C ALA A 126 19.29 0.38 -3.12
N GLU A 127 19.87 1.21 -2.26
CA GLU A 127 20.09 0.87 -0.84
C GLU A 127 18.76 0.82 -0.07
N ASP A 128 17.85 1.77 -0.32
CA ASP A 128 16.50 1.75 0.26
C ASP A 128 15.72 0.51 -0.19
N LYS A 129 15.84 0.13 -1.48
CA LYS A 129 15.26 -1.10 -2.01
C LYS A 129 15.77 -2.32 -1.25
N LEU A 130 17.09 -2.45 -1.10
CA LEU A 130 17.72 -3.58 -0.38
C LEU A 130 17.28 -3.60 1.09
N THR A 131 17.27 -2.44 1.74
CA THR A 131 16.80 -2.29 3.13
C THR A 131 15.36 -2.77 3.28
N HIS A 132 14.45 -2.36 2.37
CA HIS A 132 13.05 -2.80 2.43
C HIS A 132 12.90 -4.31 2.21
N GLU A 133 13.69 -4.87 1.30
CA GLU A 133 13.71 -6.31 1.04
C GLU A 133 14.19 -7.09 2.28
N GLU A 134 15.29 -6.66 2.90
CA GLU A 134 15.84 -7.26 4.13
C GLU A 134 14.91 -7.11 5.34
N MET A 135 14.13 -6.02 5.39
CA MET A 135 13.06 -5.83 6.37
C MET A 135 11.84 -6.75 6.14
N GLY A 136 11.84 -7.56 5.07
CA GLY A 136 10.82 -8.56 4.78
C GLY A 136 9.64 -8.04 3.97
N PHE A 137 9.90 -7.18 2.96
CA PHE A 137 8.85 -6.68 2.04
C PHE A 137 7.93 -7.79 1.55
N HIS A 138 8.48 -8.92 1.08
CA HIS A 138 7.69 -9.97 0.46
C HIS A 138 6.78 -10.68 1.46
N GLU A 139 7.30 -11.01 2.64
CA GLU A 139 6.55 -11.65 3.72
C GLU A 139 5.48 -10.71 4.27
N GLY A 140 5.87 -9.46 4.57
CA GLY A 140 4.98 -8.46 5.14
C GLY A 140 3.85 -8.07 4.18
N TRP A 141 4.16 -7.82 2.90
CA TRP A 141 3.13 -7.46 1.92
C TRP A 141 2.21 -8.64 1.60
N ASN A 142 2.73 -9.87 1.55
CA ASN A 142 1.90 -11.06 1.38
C ASN A 142 0.93 -11.22 2.55
N ALA A 143 1.41 -11.11 3.78
CA ALA A 143 0.57 -11.23 4.98
C ALA A 143 -0.52 -10.15 5.00
N ALA A 144 -0.18 -8.89 4.70
CA ALA A 144 -1.17 -7.82 4.60
C ALA A 144 -2.24 -8.11 3.52
N ALA A 145 -1.82 -8.60 2.34
CA ALA A 145 -2.76 -8.93 1.27
C ALA A 145 -3.65 -10.16 1.60
N GLU A 146 -3.15 -11.14 2.36
CA GLU A 146 -3.94 -12.23 2.93
C GLU A 146 -4.99 -11.71 3.93
N GLN A 147 -4.60 -10.80 4.81
CA GLN A 147 -5.52 -10.16 5.76
C GLN A 147 -6.62 -9.38 5.04
N MET A 148 -6.27 -8.65 3.98
CA MET A 148 -7.22 -7.94 3.12
C MET A 148 -8.21 -8.92 2.49
N GLU A 149 -7.71 -10.00 1.88
CA GLU A 149 -8.57 -11.01 1.26
C GLU A 149 -9.54 -11.62 2.27
N ALA A 150 -9.04 -12.00 3.46
CA ALA A 150 -9.88 -12.54 4.54
C ALA A 150 -10.94 -11.53 5.03
N LEU A 151 -10.59 -10.24 5.11
CA LEU A 151 -11.53 -9.17 5.43
C LEU A 151 -12.67 -9.10 4.40
N LEU A 152 -12.35 -9.22 3.11
CA LEU A 152 -13.32 -9.13 2.01
C LEU A 152 -14.28 -10.33 1.91
N GLN A 153 -13.94 -11.46 2.55
CA GLN A 153 -14.82 -12.64 2.66
C GLN A 153 -15.77 -12.60 3.86
N ARG A 154 -15.64 -11.61 4.75
CA ARG A 154 -16.57 -11.48 5.89
C ARG A 154 -17.98 -11.14 5.37
N PRO A 155 -19.03 -11.74 5.94
CA PRO A 155 -20.41 -11.52 5.54
C PRO A 155 -20.89 -10.09 5.81
#